data_AF-A0A3P1W0I2-F1
#
_entry.id   AF-A0A3P1W0I2-F1
#
_cell.length_a   1.000
_cell.length_b   1.000
_cell.length_c   1.000
_cell.angle_alpha   90.00
_cell.angle_beta   90.00
_cell.angle_gamma   90.00
#
_symmetry.space_group_name_H-M   'P 1'
#
loop_
_entity.id
_entity.type
_entity.pdbx_description
1 polymer ?
#
loop_
_entity_poly.entity_id
_entity_poly.type
_entity_poly.pdbx_seq_one_letter_code
_entity_poly.pdbx_strand_id
1 'polypeptide(L)'
;MASFVDFQIIRDDYIAKKPQECAVMHTVSLTKSAYSAYRTVETTEESIKEQATRLVYAYFQIDFYAPTQARAEEMASELLEVIVFKKRHELVRSGFGLSEDEIEIKDLTFLEGSQYIYRFSFDVEINWRETSERVRQLIKDVKVEVENG
;
A
#
# COMPACT_ATOMS: atom_id res chain seq x y z
N MET A 1 -12.40 12.32 2.19
CA MET A 1 -11.41 11.82 3.17
C MET A 1 -12.14 10.84 4.07
N ALA A 2 -11.79 9.55 4.05
CA ALA A 2 -12.40 8.59 4.97
C ALA A 2 -11.75 8.77 6.35
N SER A 3 -12.51 9.23 7.35
CA SER A 3 -12.02 9.38 8.72
C SER A 3 -12.12 8.04 9.44
N PHE A 4 -11.05 7.25 9.37
CA PHE A 4 -10.93 6.01 10.14
C PHE A 4 -10.60 6.26 11.61
N VAL A 5 -10.08 7.45 11.95
CA VAL A 5 -9.57 7.85 13.27
C VAL A 5 -9.64 9.39 13.43
N ASP A 6 -9.61 9.88 14.67
CA ASP A 6 -9.74 11.31 15.05
C ASP A 6 -8.43 12.13 14.94
N PHE A 7 -7.36 11.52 14.42
CA PHE A 7 -6.06 12.16 14.20
C PHE A 7 -5.67 12.21 12.72
N GLN A 8 -4.81 13.15 12.37
CA GLN A 8 -4.36 13.33 11.00
C GLN A 8 -3.31 12.29 10.62
N ILE A 9 -3.49 11.60 9.49
CA ILE A 9 -2.46 10.77 8.86
C ILE A 9 -1.73 11.61 7.80
N ILE A 10 -0.42 11.74 7.93
CA ILE A 10 0.46 12.52 7.06
C ILE A 10 1.39 11.55 6.31
N ARG A 11 1.68 11.83 5.04
CA ARG A 11 2.69 11.10 4.25
C ARG A 11 4.09 11.59 4.60
N ASP A 12 5.05 10.68 4.59
CA ASP A 12 6.48 10.92 4.83
C ASP A 12 7.04 12.16 4.11
N ASP A 13 6.62 12.40 2.86
CA ASP A 13 7.10 13.51 2.03
C ASP A 13 6.64 14.91 2.50
N TYR A 14 5.80 14.98 3.54
CA TYR A 14 5.27 16.21 4.09
C TYR A 14 5.83 16.50 5.49
N ILE A 15 6.48 17.66 5.65
CA ILE A 15 7.07 18.08 6.93
C ILE A 15 5.97 18.45 7.92
N ALA A 16 5.72 17.58 8.89
CA ALA A 16 4.84 17.87 10.02
C ALA A 16 5.50 18.91 10.96
N LYS A 17 4.76 19.97 11.32
CA LYS A 17 5.16 20.86 12.42
C LYS A 17 4.86 20.15 13.75
N LYS A 18 5.88 19.94 14.60
CA LYS A 18 5.76 19.39 15.99
C LYS A 18 4.61 19.99 16.81
N PRO A 19 4.14 19.32 17.88
CA PRO A 19 3.48 18.03 17.92
C PRO A 19 1.96 18.28 18.00
N GLN A 20 1.35 18.57 16.85
CA GLN A 20 -0.09 18.33 16.73
C GLN A 20 -0.28 16.80 16.66
N GLU A 21 -1.32 16.27 17.30
CA GLU A 21 -1.61 14.82 17.25
C GLU A 21 -1.65 14.35 15.80
N CYS A 22 -0.73 13.47 15.44
CA CYS A 22 -0.62 12.96 14.09
C CYS A 22 -0.05 11.55 14.04
N ALA A 23 -0.36 10.86 12.96
CA ALA A 23 0.30 9.65 12.54
C ALA A 23 1.05 9.91 11.22
N VAL A 24 2.28 9.41 11.10
CA VAL A 24 3.10 9.50 9.90
C VAL A 24 3.30 8.10 9.35
N MET A 25 2.96 7.90 8.09
CA MET A 25 3.13 6.61 7.42
C MET A 25 4.35 6.64 6.50
N HIS A 26 5.32 5.79 6.81
CA HIS A 26 6.55 5.58 6.06
C HIS A 26 6.42 4.35 5.18
N THR A 27 6.78 4.48 3.90
CA THR A 27 6.92 3.32 3.00
C THR A 27 8.33 2.78 3.10
N VAL A 28 8.52 1.70 3.86
CA VAL A 28 9.85 1.08 4.04
C VAL A 28 10.25 0.31 2.79
N SER A 29 9.30 -0.46 2.23
CA SER A 29 9.53 -1.15 0.97
C SER A 29 8.24 -1.31 0.18
N LEU A 30 8.39 -1.33 -1.15
CA LEU A 30 7.33 -1.67 -2.08
C LEU A 30 7.92 -2.57 -3.16
N THR A 31 7.54 -3.83 -3.12
CA THR A 31 8.02 -4.84 -4.05
C THR A 31 6.87 -5.31 -4.93
N LYS A 32 7.17 -5.51 -6.22
CA LYS A 32 6.20 -5.95 -7.21
C LYS A 32 6.67 -7.27 -7.79
N SER A 33 5.83 -8.29 -7.72
CA SER A 33 6.12 -9.56 -8.36
C SER A 33 6.18 -9.39 -9.88
N ALA A 34 6.78 -10.38 -10.56
CA ALA A 34 6.55 -10.55 -11.98
C ALA A 34 5.05 -10.71 -12.25
N TYR A 35 4.61 -10.29 -13.43
CA TYR A 35 3.26 -10.59 -13.91
C TYR A 35 3.11 -12.10 -14.07
N SER A 36 2.13 -12.68 -13.39
CA SER A 36 1.99 -14.14 -13.27
C SER A 36 0.67 -14.66 -13.84
N ALA A 37 -0.40 -13.87 -13.85
CA ALA A 37 -1.67 -14.26 -14.44
C ALA A 37 -1.97 -13.40 -15.67
N TYR A 38 -2.00 -14.04 -16.84
CA TYR A 38 -2.34 -13.42 -18.12
C TYR A 38 -3.68 -13.95 -18.61
N ARG A 39 -4.52 -13.06 -19.10
CA ARG A 39 -5.81 -13.39 -19.69
C ARG A 39 -6.03 -12.56 -20.94
N THR A 40 -6.47 -13.20 -22.03
CA THR A 40 -7.02 -12.46 -23.17
C THR A 40 -8.42 -11.96 -22.80
N VAL A 41 -8.58 -10.64 -22.85
CA VAL A 41 -9.85 -9.95 -22.58
C VAL A 41 -10.68 -9.86 -23.84
N GLU A 42 -10.02 -9.56 -24.96
CA GLU A 42 -10.66 -9.33 -26.24
C GLU A 42 -9.72 -9.72 -27.38
N THR A 43 -10.30 -10.32 -28.43
CA THR A 43 -9.61 -10.67 -29.67
C THR A 43 -10.41 -10.09 -30.83
N THR A 44 -9.77 -9.27 -31.65
CA THR A 44 -10.29 -8.79 -32.92
C THR A 44 -9.41 -9.31 -34.06
N GLU A 45 -9.81 -9.11 -35.32
CA GLU A 45 -9.00 -9.49 -36.48
C GLU A 45 -7.65 -8.75 -36.56
N GLU A 46 -7.50 -7.65 -35.83
CA GLU A 46 -6.35 -6.74 -35.90
C GLU A 46 -5.59 -6.64 -34.58
N SER A 47 -6.18 -7.10 -33.47
CA SER A 47 -5.55 -6.94 -32.16
C SER A 47 -5.97 -7.97 -31.13
N ILE A 48 -5.11 -8.16 -30.14
CA ILE A 48 -5.39 -8.94 -28.93
C ILE A 48 -5.20 -8.00 -27.73
N LYS A 49 -6.24 -7.84 -26.93
CA LYS A 49 -6.18 -7.16 -25.63
C LYS A 49 -5.90 -8.19 -24.55
N GLU A 50 -4.76 -8.06 -23.89
CA GLU A 50 -4.33 -8.93 -22.81
C GLU A 50 -4.32 -8.17 -21.49
N GLN A 51 -4.83 -8.81 -20.45
CA GLN A 51 -4.77 -8.35 -19.08
C GLN A 51 -3.75 -9.21 -18.32
N ALA A 52 -2.84 -8.54 -17.63
CA ALA A 52 -1.84 -9.16 -16.79
C ALA A 52 -2.03 -8.69 -15.34
N THR A 53 -1.90 -9.60 -14.39
CA THR A 53 -1.92 -9.28 -12.95
C THR A 53 -0.60 -9.62 -12.29
N ARG A 54 -0.24 -8.79 -11.31
CA ARG A 54 0.90 -8.99 -10.42
C ARG A 54 0.48 -8.73 -8.97
N LEU A 55 1.22 -9.32 -8.05
CA LEU A 55 1.05 -9.07 -6.63
C LEU A 55 2.02 -7.96 -6.21
N VAL A 56 1.53 -7.01 -5.44
CA VAL A 56 2.33 -5.96 -4.83
C VAL A 56 2.35 -6.22 -3.33
N TYR A 57 3.53 -6.15 -2.74
CA TYR A 57 3.75 -6.21 -1.30
C TYR A 57 4.34 -4.87 -0.87
N ALA A 58 3.73 -4.26 0.14
CA ALA A 58 4.25 -3.04 0.75
C ALA A 58 4.39 -3.23 2.26
N TYR A 59 5.51 -2.75 2.77
CA TYR A 59 5.79 -2.70 4.20
C TYR A 59 5.75 -1.25 4.64
N PHE A 60 4.82 -0.93 5.53
CA PHE A 60 4.62 0.40 6.08
C PHE A 60 5.00 0.43 7.55
N GLN A 61 5.72 1.46 7.95
CA GLN A 61 5.90 1.80 9.36
C GLN A 61 5.02 3.01 9.66
N ILE A 62 4.26 2.95 10.75
CA ILE A 62 3.35 4.04 11.15
C ILE A 62 3.78 4.59 12.51
N ASP A 63 4.26 5.83 12.52
CA ASP A 63 4.73 6.55 13.71
C ASP A 63 3.65 7.49 14.22
N PHE A 64 3.34 7.45 15.52
CA PHE A 64 2.32 8.27 16.18
C PHE A 64 2.97 9.27 17.12
N TYR A 65 2.61 10.55 16.99
CA TYR A 65 3.13 11.63 17.82
C TYR A 65 2.00 12.32 18.57
N ALA A 66 2.21 12.55 19.87
CA ALA A 66 1.25 13.26 20.70
C ALA A 66 1.93 14.07 21.81
N PRO A 67 1.21 14.99 22.48
CA PRO A 67 1.74 15.75 23.62
C PRO A 67 2.04 14.91 24.87
N THR A 68 1.49 13.69 24.99
CA THR A 68 1.70 12.80 26.13
C THR A 68 1.96 11.36 25.67
N GLN A 69 2.69 10.58 26.48
CA GLN A 69 2.99 9.17 26.20
C GLN A 69 1.72 8.34 26.05
N ALA A 70 0.81 8.43 27.03
CA ALA A 70 -0.45 7.70 27.03
C ALA A 70 -1.31 7.99 25.80
N ARG A 71 -1.30 9.24 25.31
CA ARG A 71 -2.06 9.61 24.11
C ARG A 71 -1.44 9.03 22.84
N ALA A 72 -0.11 9.04 22.72
CA ALA A 72 0.57 8.43 21.57
C ALA A 72 0.33 6.91 21.52
N GLU A 73 0.35 6.25 22.68
CA GLU A 73 0.03 4.82 22.82
C GLU A 73 -1.44 4.50 22.48
N GLU A 74 -2.37 5.32 22.96
CA GLU A 74 -3.80 5.21 22.63
C GLU A 74 -4.03 5.33 21.13
N MET A 75 -3.45 6.33 20.47
CA MET A 75 -3.58 6.54 19.02
C MET A 75 -3.06 5.33 18.22
N ALA A 76 -1.92 4.77 18.63
CA ALA A 76 -1.36 3.58 18.01
C ALA A 76 -2.28 2.35 18.19
N SER A 77 -2.82 2.18 19.40
CA SER A 77 -3.74 1.09 19.73
C SER A 77 -5.05 1.18 18.96
N GLU A 78 -5.63 2.38 18.86
CA GLU A 78 -6.86 2.63 18.11
C GLU A 78 -6.71 2.29 16.63
N LEU A 79 -5.62 2.74 15.98
CA LEU A 79 -5.42 2.43 14.56
C LEU A 79 -5.20 0.94 14.34
N LEU A 80 -4.40 0.30 15.21
CA LEU A 80 -4.14 -1.12 15.11
C LEU A 80 -5.43 -1.93 15.23
N GLU A 81 -6.28 -1.58 16.21
CA GLU A 81 -7.60 -2.22 16.38
C GLU A 81 -8.49 -2.03 15.14
N VAL A 82 -8.46 -0.85 14.53
CA VAL A 82 -9.19 -0.58 13.29
C VAL A 82 -8.71 -1.46 12.16
N ILE A 83 -7.39 -1.53 11.92
CA ILE A 83 -6.80 -2.29 10.81
C ILE A 83 -7.02 -3.80 11.00
N VAL A 84 -6.69 -4.34 12.18
CA VAL A 84 -6.66 -5.78 12.45
C VAL A 84 -8.04 -6.34 12.76
N PHE A 85 -8.93 -5.59 13.42
CA PHE A 85 -10.22 -6.12 13.87
C PHE A 85 -11.41 -5.46 13.19
N LYS A 86 -11.58 -4.14 13.35
CA LYS A 86 -12.84 -3.47 12.94
C LYS A 86 -13.04 -3.44 11.43
N LYS A 87 -11.96 -3.25 10.67
CA LYS A 87 -12.00 -3.05 9.20
C LYS A 87 -11.34 -4.16 8.39
N ARG A 88 -10.79 -5.21 9.02
CA ARG A 88 -10.15 -6.34 8.33
C ARG A 88 -11.03 -6.94 7.23
N HIS A 89 -12.32 -7.16 7.51
CA HIS A 89 -13.24 -7.71 6.51
C HIS A 89 -13.48 -6.76 5.32
N GLU A 90 -13.51 -5.44 5.55
CA GLU A 90 -13.63 -4.45 4.47
C GLU A 90 -12.35 -4.34 3.64
N LEU A 91 -11.18 -4.40 4.28
CA LEU A 91 -9.88 -4.42 3.61
C LEU A 91 -9.73 -5.63 2.69
N VAL A 92 -10.07 -6.82 3.20
CA VAL A 92 -10.04 -8.07 2.43
C VAL A 92 -10.99 -8.00 1.23
N ARG A 93 -12.23 -7.50 1.42
CA ARG A 93 -13.18 -7.32 0.30
C ARG A 93 -12.69 -6.31 -0.73
N SER A 94 -11.90 -5.33 -0.30
CA SER A 94 -11.29 -4.32 -1.18
C SER A 94 -10.04 -4.84 -1.91
N GLY A 95 -9.66 -6.11 -1.72
CA GLY A 95 -8.54 -6.76 -2.40
C GLY A 95 -7.19 -6.55 -1.72
N PHE A 96 -7.18 -6.05 -0.48
CA PHE A 96 -5.97 -5.94 0.35
C PHE A 96 -5.85 -7.16 1.27
N GLY A 97 -4.66 -7.74 1.35
CA GLY A 97 -4.29 -8.73 2.35
C GLY A 97 -3.36 -8.11 3.39
N LEU A 98 -3.56 -8.44 4.66
CA LEU A 98 -2.57 -8.23 5.73
C LEU A 98 -1.74 -9.51 5.83
N SER A 99 -0.41 -9.39 5.87
CA SER A 99 0.47 -10.57 5.90
C SER A 99 0.62 -11.16 7.31
N GLU A 100 0.51 -10.33 8.36
CA GLU A 100 0.60 -10.76 9.76
C GLU A 100 -0.58 -10.21 10.58
N ASP A 101 -1.10 -11.04 11.48
CA ASP A 101 -2.17 -10.67 12.42
C ASP A 101 -1.61 -10.26 13.80
N GLU A 102 -0.36 -10.61 14.12
CA GLU A 102 0.34 -10.25 15.37
C GLU A 102 1.28 -9.07 15.12
N ILE A 103 0.76 -7.86 15.27
CA ILE A 103 1.53 -6.62 15.12
C ILE A 103 1.80 -6.05 16.52
N GLU A 104 3.07 -5.79 16.82
CA GLU A 104 3.50 -5.22 18.10
C GLU A 104 3.65 -3.70 18.00
N ILE A 105 3.09 -2.99 18.99
CA ILE A 105 3.31 -1.56 19.16
C ILE A 105 4.58 -1.35 19.98
N LYS A 106 5.49 -0.52 19.47
CA LYS A 106 6.79 -0.20 20.06
C LYS A 106 6.78 1.24 20.60
N ASP A 107 7.25 1.43 21.83
CA ASP A 107 7.57 2.76 22.37
C ASP A 107 8.92 3.21 21.82
N LEU A 108 8.89 4.30 21.04
CA LEU A 108 10.05 4.92 20.42
C LEU A 108 10.24 6.36 20.90
N THR A 109 9.75 6.67 22.11
CA THR A 109 9.89 7.98 22.76
C THR A 109 11.38 8.33 22.93
N PHE A 110 11.72 9.59 22.65
CA PHE A 110 13.09 10.08 22.76
C PHE A 110 13.15 11.50 23.30
N LEU A 111 14.33 11.90 23.78
CA LEU A 111 14.60 13.26 24.24
C LEU A 111 15.30 14.05 23.14
N GLU A 112 14.74 15.20 22.75
CA GLU A 112 15.32 16.09 21.75
C GLU A 112 15.25 17.54 22.23
N GLY A 113 16.39 18.23 22.29
CA GLY A 113 16.43 19.64 22.68
C GLY A 113 15.82 19.92 24.06
N SER A 114 16.06 19.01 25.02
CA SER A 114 15.48 19.06 26.38
C SER A 114 13.95 18.91 26.45
N GLN A 115 13.30 18.45 25.37
CA GLN A 115 11.88 18.13 25.33
C GLN A 115 11.68 16.65 25.03
N TYR A 116 10.75 16.00 25.73
CA TYR A 116 10.33 14.64 25.38
C TYR A 116 9.49 14.68 24.11
N ILE A 117 9.83 13.83 23.15
CA ILE A 117 9.04 13.54 21.96
C ILE A 117 8.44 12.16 22.16
N TYR A 118 7.16 12.13 22.51
CA TYR A 118 6.42 10.88 22.66
C TYR A 118 6.11 10.30 21.29
N ARG A 119 6.58 9.09 21.05
CA ARG A 119 6.41 8.39 19.79
C ARG A 119 6.14 6.92 20.01
N PHE A 120 5.03 6.43 19.46
CA PHE A 120 4.74 5.00 19.37
C PHE A 120 4.72 4.60 17.90
N SER A 121 5.08 3.36 17.59
CA SER A 121 5.12 2.89 16.21
C SER A 121 4.71 1.44 16.10
N PHE A 122 4.12 1.07 14.97
CA PHE A 122 4.01 -0.33 14.57
C PHE A 122 4.20 -0.48 13.07
N ASP A 123 4.53 -1.70 12.66
CA ASP A 123 4.79 -2.05 11.28
C ASP A 123 3.61 -2.85 10.71
N VAL A 124 3.25 -2.62 9.45
CA VAL A 124 2.20 -3.35 8.75
C VAL A 124 2.68 -3.77 7.38
N GLU A 125 2.55 -5.06 7.09
CA GLU A 125 2.74 -5.58 5.74
C GLU A 125 1.37 -5.78 5.05
N ILE A 126 1.17 -5.07 3.94
CA ILE A 126 -0.04 -5.09 3.13
C ILE A 126 0.29 -5.57 1.72
N ASN A 127 -0.52 -6.49 1.19
CA ASN A 127 -0.44 -6.93 -0.19
C ASN A 127 -1.73 -6.63 -0.97
N TRP A 128 -1.62 -6.38 -2.27
CA TRP A 128 -2.77 -6.23 -3.17
C TRP A 128 -2.43 -6.60 -4.61
N ARG A 129 -3.45 -6.90 -5.41
CA ARG A 129 -3.27 -7.20 -6.84
C ARG A 129 -3.31 -5.93 -7.68
N GLU A 130 -2.29 -5.74 -8.50
CA GLU A 130 -2.27 -4.71 -9.55
C GLU A 130 -2.57 -5.35 -10.90
N THR A 131 -3.49 -4.73 -11.65
CA THR A 131 -3.89 -5.19 -12.97
C THR A 131 -3.40 -4.22 -14.04
N SER A 132 -2.82 -4.75 -15.10
CA SER A 132 -2.34 -3.99 -16.26
C SER A 132 -2.97 -4.52 -17.53
N GLU A 133 -3.35 -3.63 -18.45
CA GLU A 133 -3.91 -3.99 -19.75
C GLU A 133 -2.95 -3.57 -20.85
N ARG A 134 -2.71 -4.47 -21.82
CA ARG A 134 -1.94 -4.18 -23.03
C ARG A 134 -2.70 -4.60 -24.26
N VAL A 135 -2.59 -3.80 -25.32
CA VAL A 135 -3.13 -4.12 -26.65
C VAL A 135 -1.97 -4.48 -27.57
N ARG A 136 -2.04 -5.64 -28.20
CA ARG A 136 -1.08 -6.13 -29.20
C ARG A 136 -1.73 -6.10 -30.56
N GLN A 137 -1.09 -5.50 -31.56
CA GLN A 137 -1.55 -5.58 -32.94
C GLN A 137 -1.11 -6.90 -33.57
N LEU A 138 -2.00 -7.52 -34.34
CA LEU A 138 -1.71 -8.72 -35.11
C LEU A 138 -1.09 -8.32 -36.45
N ILE A 139 0.11 -8.80 -36.72
CA ILE A 139 0.72 -8.67 -38.05
C ILE A 139 0.06 -9.74 -38.94
N LYS A 140 -0.75 -9.30 -39.90
CA LYS A 140 -1.27 -10.19 -40.96
C LYS A 140 -0.11 -10.60 -41.86
N ASP A 141 -0.08 -11.86 -42.27
CA ASP A 141 0.97 -12.43 -43.12
C ASP A 141 1.27 -11.49 -44.30
N VAL A 142 2.55 -11.13 -44.46
CA VAL A 142 3.01 -10.41 -45.65
C VAL A 142 2.84 -11.37 -46.81
N LYS A 143 1.89 -11.08 -47.72
CA LYS A 143 1.83 -11.76 -49.01
C LYS A 143 3.11 -11.44 -49.77
N VAL A 144 4.07 -12.36 -49.75
CA VAL A 144 5.23 -12.31 -50.64
C VAL A 144 4.74 -12.81 -52.00
N GLU A 145 4.50 -11.89 -52.92
CA GLU A 145 4.40 -12.25 -54.34
C GLU A 145 5.80 -12.61 -54.81
N VAL A 146 6.06 -13.91 -54.93
CA VAL A 146 7.26 -14.40 -55.60
C VAL A 146 6.99 -14.29 -57.10
N GLU A 147 7.49 -13.24 -57.74
CA GLU A 147 7.59 -13.19 -59.20
C GLU A 147 8.59 -14.27 -59.63
N ASN A 148 8.10 -15.40 -60.12
CA ASN A 148 8.92 -16.35 -60.86
C ASN A 148 9.20 -15.77 -62.25
N GLY A 149 10.36 -15.12 -62.38
CA GLY A 149 11.00 -14.74 -63.65
C GLY A 149 12.16 -15.67 -63.98
#